data_AF-A0A5C6ZP85-F1
#
_entry.id   AF-A0A5C6ZP85-F1
#
_cell.length_a   1.000
_cell.length_b   1.000
_cell.length_c   1.000
_cell.angle_alpha   90.00
_cell.angle_beta   90.00
_cell.angle_gamma   90.00
#
_symmetry.space_group_name_H-M   'P 1'
#
loop_
_entity.id
_entity.type
_entity.pdbx_description
1 polymer ?
#
loop_
_entity_poly.entity_id
_entity_poly.type
_entity_poly.pdbx_seq_one_letter_code
_entity_poly.pdbx_strand_id
1 'polypeptide(L)'
;MYLSEQAHHSIQKAIRIAGLSEAHIPYIPLDDGLRLSVKELEKAIVENKENGLIPLFVNASFGTTNTGAIDPINPIAEIAKKTQTLVPCRCGLCRFL
;
A
#
# COMPACT_ATOMS: atom_id res chain seq x y z
N MET A 1 -1.74 -0.96 -7.64
CA MET A 1 -0.99 -1.39 -6.42
C MET A 1 -0.49 -0.12 -5.75
N TYR A 2 -0.69 0.05 -4.44
CA TYR A 2 -0.42 1.34 -3.79
C TYR A 2 0.87 1.26 -2.98
N LEU A 3 1.81 2.16 -3.29
CA LEU A 3 3.10 2.24 -2.61
C LEU A 3 3.28 3.63 -2.00
N SER A 4 3.96 3.74 -0.86
CA SER A 4 4.43 5.04 -0.39
C SER A 4 5.63 5.52 -1.23
N GLU A 5 5.88 6.83 -1.24
CA GLU A 5 7.09 7.40 -1.85
C GLU A 5 8.39 6.89 -1.19
N GLN A 6 8.31 6.44 0.08
CA GLN A 6 9.44 5.83 0.80
C GLN A 6 9.51 4.30 0.65
N ALA A 7 8.72 3.70 -0.24
CA ALA A 7 8.76 2.27 -0.45
C ALA A 7 10.15 1.81 -0.89
N HIS A 8 10.69 0.81 -0.20
CA HIS A 8 12.02 0.31 -0.49
C HIS A 8 12.09 -0.24 -1.94
N HIS A 9 13.21 0.03 -2.62
CA HIS A 9 13.41 -0.33 -4.03
C HIS A 9 13.27 -1.85 -4.31
N SER A 10 13.36 -2.70 -3.27
CA SER A 10 13.08 -4.14 -3.40
C SER A 10 11.65 -4.43 -3.85
N ILE A 11 10.68 -3.58 -3.50
CA ILE A 11 9.28 -3.77 -3.89
C ILE A 11 9.12 -3.60 -5.40
N GLN A 12 9.75 -2.58 -6.00
CA GLN A 12 9.74 -2.43 -7.46
C GLN A 12 10.39 -3.62 -8.17
N LYS A 13 11.50 -4.14 -7.62
CA LYS A 13 12.14 -5.36 -8.14
C LYS A 13 11.20 -6.56 -8.05
N ALA A 14 10.50 -6.75 -6.92
CA ALA A 14 9.55 -7.84 -6.73
C ALA A 14 8.37 -7.75 -7.71
N ILE A 15 7.82 -6.55 -7.95
CA ILE A 15 6.76 -6.31 -8.94
C ILE A 15 7.20 -6.72 -10.35
N ARG A 16 8.43 -6.36 -10.75
CA ARG A 16 9.00 -6.76 -12.04
C ARG A 16 9.19 -8.27 -12.15
N ILE A 17 9.72 -8.90 -11.11
CA ILE A 17 9.91 -10.35 -11.05
C ILE A 17 8.56 -11.09 -11.12
N ALA A 18 7.52 -10.55 -10.48
CA ALA A 18 6.17 -11.09 -10.52
C ALA A 18 5.46 -10.90 -11.88
N GLY A 19 6.09 -10.26 -12.86
CA GLY A 19 5.49 -9.98 -14.17
C GLY A 19 4.45 -8.86 -14.14
N LEU A 20 4.38 -8.07 -13.07
CA LEU A 20 3.41 -6.99 -12.87
C LEU A 20 3.98 -5.61 -13.25
N SER A 21 4.96 -5.58 -14.14
CA SER A 21 5.68 -4.37 -14.57
C SER A 21 4.77 -3.29 -15.17
N GLU A 22 3.69 -3.72 -15.84
CA GLU A 22 2.72 -2.84 -16.50
C GLU A 22 1.54 -2.46 -15.60
N ALA A 23 1.49 -3.00 -14.38
CA ALA A 23 0.41 -2.69 -13.46
C ALA A 23 0.47 -1.23 -13.02
N HIS A 24 -0.69 -0.61 -12.84
CA HIS A 24 -0.79 0.76 -12.36
C HIS A 24 -0.34 0.86 -10.89
N ILE A 25 0.70 1.66 -10.64
CA ILE A 25 1.34 1.82 -9.32
C ILE A 25 1.34 3.30 -8.93
N PRO A 26 0.22 3.84 -8.42
CA PRO A 26 0.21 5.18 -7.87
C PRO A 26 1.03 5.22 -6.58
N TYR A 27 1.87 6.25 -6.46
CA TYR A 27 2.58 6.57 -5.23
C TYR A 27 1.66 7.42 -4.34
N ILE A 28 1.49 6.99 -3.08
CA ILE A 28 0.70 7.69 -2.09
C ILE A 28 1.60 8.65 -1.31
N PRO A 29 1.21 9.94 -1.19
CA PRO A 29 1.92 10.91 -0.39
C PRO A 29 2.02 10.50 1.08
N LEU A 30 3.04 11.02 1.74
CA LEU A 30 3.21 10.85 3.18
C LEU A 30 2.40 11.89 3.96
N ASP A 31 2.11 11.59 5.22
CA ASP A 31 1.61 12.54 6.20
C ASP A 31 2.77 13.33 6.87
N ASP A 32 2.41 14.27 7.76
CA ASP A 32 3.38 15.07 8.54
C ASP A 32 4.32 14.21 9.40
N GLY A 33 3.94 12.97 9.70
CA GLY A 33 4.72 11.98 10.44
C GLY A 33 5.62 11.12 9.56
N LEU A 34 5.73 11.42 8.26
CA LEU A 34 6.46 10.63 7.25
C LEU A 34 5.94 9.19 7.12
N ARG A 35 4.65 9.00 7.38
CA ARG A 35 3.92 7.74 7.23
C ARG A 35 3.01 7.82 6.00
N LEU A 36 2.57 6.68 5.50
CA LEU A 36 1.60 6.63 4.42
C LEU A 36 0.29 7.31 4.83
N SER A 37 -0.13 8.33 4.06
CA SER A 37 -1.36 9.06 4.34
C SER A 37 -2.59 8.20 4.06
N VAL A 38 -3.29 7.82 5.12
CA VAL A 38 -4.53 7.03 5.09
C VAL A 38 -5.61 7.70 4.26
N LYS A 39 -5.70 9.03 4.34
CA LYS A 39 -6.69 9.83 3.61
C LYS A 39 -6.43 9.82 2.11
N GLU A 40 -5.18 10.03 1.70
CA GLU A 40 -4.81 10.00 0.29
C GLU A 40 -4.89 8.59 -0.29
N LEU A 41 -4.60 7.56 0.52
CA LEU A 41 -4.82 6.17 0.15
C LEU A 41 -6.30 5.88 -0.15
N GLU A 42 -7.22 6.25 0.73
CA GLU A 42 -8.65 6.00 0.50
C GLU A 42 -9.13 6.71 -0.77
N LYS A 43 -8.72 7.96 -0.98
CA LYS A 43 -9.04 8.73 -2.17
C LYS A 43 -8.54 8.05 -3.45
N ALA A 44 -7.27 7.64 -3.47
CA ALA A 44 -6.67 6.95 -4.61
C ALA A 44 -7.36 5.60 -4.91
N ILE A 45 -7.82 4.88 -3.88
CA ILE A 45 -8.58 3.64 -4.06
C ILE A 45 -9.93 3.91 -4.70
N VAL A 46 -10.66 4.94 -4.25
CA VAL A 46 -11.96 5.31 -4.81
C VAL A 46 -11.81 5.74 -6.27
N GLU A 47 -10.89 6.64 -6.56
CA GLU A 47 -10.63 7.13 -7.92
C GLU A 47 -10.24 6.00 -8.88
N ASN A 48 -9.38 5.09 -8.45
CA ASN A 48 -9.01 3.94 -9.27
C ASN A 48 -10.19 3.00 -9.53
N LYS A 49 -11.06 2.79 -8.54
CA LYS A 49 -12.28 2.00 -8.73
C LYS A 49 -13.24 2.67 -9.73
N GLU A 50 -13.40 3.99 -9.64
CA GLU A 50 -14.22 4.76 -10.59
C GLU A 50 -13.65 4.69 -12.00
N ASN A 51 -12.32 4.67 -12.14
CA ASN A 51 -11.62 4.44 -13.41
C ASN A 51 -11.63 2.97 -13.89
N GLY A 52 -12.37 2.08 -13.22
CA GLY A 52 -12.48 0.66 -13.58
C GLY A 52 -11.24 -0.19 -13.26
N LEU A 53 -10.29 0.35 -12.49
CA LEU A 53 -9.09 -0.38 -12.06
C LEU A 53 -9.38 -1.23 -10.83
N ILE A 54 -8.80 -2.42 -10.79
CA ILE A 54 -8.95 -3.34 -9.66
C ILE A 54 -7.79 -3.11 -8.68
N PRO A 55 -8.08 -2.68 -7.45
CA PRO A 55 -7.04 -2.35 -6.50
C PRO A 55 -6.54 -3.66 -5.83
N LEU A 56 -5.27 -4.01 -6.09
CA LEU A 56 -4.68 -5.35 -5.80
C LEU A 56 -4.04 -5.54 -4.42
N PHE A 57 -3.24 -4.56 -3.97
CA PHE A 57 -2.62 -4.55 -2.63
C PHE A 57 -2.12 -3.15 -2.27
N VAL A 58 -1.92 -2.91 -0.97
CA VAL A 58 -1.31 -1.71 -0.38
C VAL A 58 -0.04 -2.11 0.36
N ASN A 59 1.07 -1.41 0.13
CA ASN A 59 2.31 -1.59 0.88
C ASN A 59 2.33 -0.70 2.12
N ALA A 60 2.15 -1.28 3.31
CA ALA A 60 2.38 -0.62 4.59
C ALA A 60 3.79 -0.95 5.11
N SER A 61 4.55 0.07 5.49
CA SER A 61 5.91 -0.05 5.98
C SER A 61 5.94 0.01 7.51
N PHE A 62 6.53 -1.01 8.14
CA PHE A 62 6.72 -1.09 9.59
C PHE A 62 8.15 -0.66 9.94
N GLY A 63 8.39 0.65 9.93
CA GLY A 63 9.73 1.23 10.03
C GLY A 63 10.26 1.56 8.64
N THR A 64 9.95 2.76 8.16
CA THR A 64 10.58 3.29 6.95
C THR A 64 12.08 3.40 7.16
N THR A 65 12.87 2.99 6.16
CA THR A 65 14.34 2.94 6.27
C THR A 65 14.96 4.28 6.63
N ASN A 66 14.28 5.38 6.28
CA ASN A 66 14.82 6.72 6.42
C ASN A 66 14.50 7.37 7.77
N THR A 67 13.32 7.09 8.35
CA THR A 67 12.84 7.81 9.56
C THR A 67 12.36 6.90 10.68
N GLY A 68 12.33 5.58 10.48
CA GLY A 68 11.79 4.63 11.45
C GLY A 68 10.29 4.79 11.68
N ALA A 69 9.59 5.50 10.78
CA ALA A 69 8.17 5.73 10.91
C ALA A 69 7.39 4.43 10.67
N ILE A 70 6.40 4.18 11.52
CA ILE A 70 5.50 3.04 11.41
C ILE A 70 4.20 3.55 10.80
N ASP A 71 3.84 3.00 9.64
CA ASP A 71 2.58 3.33 9.00
C ASP A 71 1.39 2.94 9.91
N PRO A 72 0.26 3.67 9.84
CA PRO A 72 -0.93 3.35 10.59
C PRO A 72 -1.61 2.08 10.05
N ILE A 73 -1.08 0.91 10.42
CA ILE A 73 -1.50 -0.40 9.91
C ILE A 73 -2.99 -0.65 10.18
N ASN A 74 -3.49 -0.32 11.38
CA ASN A 74 -4.89 -0.56 11.73
C ASN A 74 -5.86 0.20 10.80
N PRO A 75 -5.71 1.53 10.61
CA PRO A 75 -6.49 2.26 9.61
C PRO A 75 -6.35 1.72 8.17
N ILE A 76 -5.14 1.32 7.76
CA ILE A 76 -4.90 0.75 6.42
C ILE A 76 -5.64 -0.58 6.26
N ALA A 77 -5.61 -1.44 7.29
CA ALA A 77 -6.31 -2.72 7.29
C ALA A 77 -7.83 -2.55 7.20
N GLU A 78 -8.40 -1.57 7.91
CA GLU A 78 -9.83 -1.26 7.84
C GLU A 78 -10.24 -0.77 6.44
N ILE A 79 -9.46 0.14 5.84
CA ILE A 79 -9.70 0.56 4.44
C ILE A 79 -9.58 -0.64 3.50
N ALA A 80 -8.62 -1.51 3.74
CA ALA A 80 -8.38 -2.64 2.87
C ALA A 80 -9.50 -3.70 2.93
N LYS A 81 -10.04 -3.94 4.13
CA LYS A 81 -11.25 -4.76 4.33
C LYS A 81 -12.47 -4.11 3.65
N LYS A 82 -12.69 -2.82 3.88
CA LYS A 82 -13.80 -2.04 3.29
C LYS A 82 -13.75 -2.02 1.76
N THR A 83 -12.57 -1.94 1.17
CA THR A 83 -12.39 -1.76 -0.27
C THR A 83 -11.97 -3.03 -1.02
N GLN A 84 -11.87 -4.19 -0.33
CA GLN A 84 -11.44 -5.49 -0.89
C GLN A 84 -10.09 -5.42 -1.62
N THR A 85 -9.16 -4.63 -1.10
CA THR A 85 -7.87 -4.36 -1.72
C THR A 85 -6.78 -5.38 -1.39
N LEU A 86 -7.02 -6.34 -0.51
CA LEU A 86 -6.01 -7.28 -0.05
C LEU A 86 -6.15 -8.64 -0.72
N VAL A 87 -5.17 -9.02 -1.53
CA VAL A 87 -4.80 -10.42 -1.68
C VAL A 87 -4.22 -10.88 -0.33
N PRO A 88 -4.73 -11.95 0.31
CA PRO A 88 -4.26 -12.38 1.62
C PRO A 88 -2.77 -12.73 1.57
N CYS A 89 -1.94 -11.85 2.13
CA CYS A 89 -0.50 -12.08 2.26
C CYS A 89 -0.29 -13.16 3.33
N ARG A 90 0.11 -14.36 2.91
CA ARG A 90 0.40 -15.51 3.78
C ARG A 90 1.72 -15.39 4.57
N CYS A 91 2.29 -14.19 4.69
CA CYS A 91 3.38 -13.97 5.64
C CYS A 91 2.77 -13.93 7.06
N GLY A 92 3.37 -14.66 8.02
CA GLY A 92 2.83 -14.87 9.37
C GLY A 92 2.58 -13.59 10.20
N LEU A 93 2.91 -12.41 9.68
CA LEU A 93 2.68 -11.11 10.30
C LEU A 93 1.24 -10.59 10.08
N CYS A 94 0.58 -10.94 8.97
CA CYS A 94 -0.76 -10.41 8.62
C CYS A 94 -1.93 -11.21 9.24
N ARG A 95 -1.66 -12.27 10.01
CA ARG A 95 -2.71 -13.15 10.58
C ARG A 95 -3.25 -12.69 11.94
N PHE A 96 -2.68 -11.63 12.52
CA PHE A 96 -3.03 -11.11 13.85
C PHE A 96 -3.81 -9.77 13.80
N LEU A 97 -4.37 -9.39 12.65
CA LEU A 97 -5.19 -8.18 12.43
C LEU A 97 -6.50 -8.49 11.70
#